data_AF-A0A151ZGE1-F1
#
_entry.id   AF-A0A151ZGE1-F1
#
_cell.length_a   1.000
_cell.length_b   1.000
_cell.length_c   1.000
_cell.angle_alpha   90.00
_cell.angle_beta   90.00
_cell.angle_gamma   90.00
#
_symmetry.space_group_name_H-M   'P 1'
#
loop_
_entity.id
_entity.type
_entity.pdbx_description
1 polymer ?
#
loop_
_entity_poly.entity_id
_entity_poly.type
_entity_poly.pdbx_seq_one_letter_code
_entity_poly.pdbx_strand_id
1 'polypeptide(L)'
;MIGGKGGFGSLLRSNAKKVGQKETTNFDACRDLDGRRLRHVNNEKRLKEWKENEEARKLALEKLQQSLSAHKPPKQVDFDEDKYQSELDKVQKNTLESVEMGLKHLTNNTNNNNNNNTKTVNNSNNNNNNTSKNTPTTTTTTTSISKPTIGLILPDFSDDEDEE
;
A
#
# COMPACT_ATOMS: atom_id res chain seq x y z
N MET A 1 28.23 25.70 -58.44
CA MET A 1 29.06 25.95 -57.24
C MET A 1 28.58 24.98 -56.15
N ILE A 2 29.35 23.92 -55.91
CA ILE A 2 28.97 22.81 -55.01
C ILE A 2 28.92 23.32 -53.57
N GLY A 3 27.72 23.26 -53.00
CA GLY A 3 27.42 23.79 -51.67
C GLY A 3 28.16 23.05 -50.58
N GLY A 4 28.96 23.82 -49.85
CA GLY A 4 29.25 23.66 -48.42
C GLY A 4 29.74 22.29 -47.98
N LYS A 5 31.06 22.17 -47.79
CA LYS A 5 31.64 21.20 -46.85
C LYS A 5 30.94 21.44 -45.51
N GLY A 6 29.93 20.63 -45.19
CA GLY A 6 29.20 20.62 -43.92
C GLY A 6 30.14 20.18 -42.81
N GLY A 7 31.16 21.00 -42.55
CA GLY A 7 32.22 20.73 -41.60
C GLY A 7 31.68 20.74 -40.19
N PHE A 8 32.53 20.32 -39.27
CA PHE A 8 32.33 20.27 -37.83
C PHE A 8 31.47 21.42 -37.24
N GLY A 9 31.58 22.65 -37.75
CA GLY A 9 30.77 23.80 -37.32
C GLY A 9 29.25 23.70 -37.60
N SER A 10 28.83 23.09 -38.71
CA SER A 10 27.40 22.83 -39.01
C SER A 10 26.83 21.78 -38.05
N LEU A 11 27.62 20.71 -37.81
CA LEU A 11 27.29 19.66 -36.87
C LEU A 11 27.25 20.16 -35.41
N LEU A 12 28.16 21.06 -35.03
CA LEU A 12 28.12 21.72 -33.72
C LEU A 12 26.89 22.62 -33.57
N ARG A 13 26.53 23.38 -34.62
CA ARG A 13 25.37 24.27 -34.58
C ARG A 13 24.04 23.53 -34.54
N SER A 14 23.93 22.36 -35.18
CA SER A 14 22.75 21.50 -35.09
C SER A 14 22.65 20.79 -33.73
N ASN A 15 23.78 20.37 -33.15
CA ASN A 15 23.80 19.71 -31.84
C ASN A 15 23.62 20.68 -30.66
N ALA A 16 24.13 21.91 -30.75
CA ALA A 16 23.97 22.93 -29.70
C ALA A 16 22.55 23.46 -29.55
N LYS A 17 21.70 23.32 -30.59
CA LYS A 17 20.29 23.73 -30.61
C LYS A 17 19.32 22.54 -30.49
N LYS A 18 19.76 21.37 -30.01
CA LYS A 18 18.83 20.27 -29.71
C LYS A 18 17.90 20.68 -28.57
N VAL A 19 16.67 21.03 -28.93
CA VAL A 19 15.54 21.16 -28.01
C VAL A 19 15.45 19.85 -27.21
N GLY A 20 15.83 19.87 -25.94
CA GLY A 20 15.86 18.69 -25.06
C GLY A 20 17.23 18.26 -24.54
N GLN A 21 18.34 18.93 -24.89
CA GLN A 21 19.56 18.85 -24.08
C GLN A 21 19.27 19.46 -22.71
N LYS A 22 19.18 18.62 -21.67
CA LYS A 22 18.98 19.08 -20.30
C LYS A 22 20.22 19.87 -19.90
N GLU A 23 20.01 21.09 -19.41
CA GLU A 23 21.05 21.87 -18.74
C GLU A 23 21.78 20.97 -17.76
N THR A 24 23.12 20.98 -17.80
CA THR A 24 23.92 20.11 -16.95
C THR A 24 23.66 20.49 -15.49
N THR A 25 22.91 19.66 -14.75
CA THR A 25 22.64 19.86 -13.31
C THR A 25 23.81 19.41 -12.43
N ASN A 26 24.94 19.05 -13.03
CA ASN A 26 26.14 18.60 -12.36
C ASN A 26 27.00 19.80 -11.90
N PHE A 27 26.48 20.55 -10.93
CA PHE A 27 27.21 21.65 -10.28
C PHE A 27 28.48 21.17 -9.55
N ASP A 28 28.56 19.87 -9.27
CA ASP A 28 29.64 19.22 -8.53
C ASP A 28 30.97 19.18 -9.29
N ALA A 29 30.90 19.32 -10.62
CA ALA A 29 32.07 19.39 -11.49
C ALA A 29 32.79 20.74 -11.43
N CYS A 30 32.13 21.78 -10.93
CA CYS A 30 32.68 23.13 -10.83
C CYS A 30 33.84 23.19 -9.83
N ARG A 31 34.75 24.14 -10.05
CA ARG A 31 35.85 24.47 -9.13
C ARG A 31 35.50 25.74 -8.35
N ASP A 32 35.94 25.79 -7.10
CA ASP A 32 35.89 26.98 -6.25
C ASP A 32 37.05 27.94 -6.62
N LEU A 33 37.05 29.14 -6.04
CA LEU A 33 38.11 30.15 -6.18
C LEU A 33 39.48 29.62 -5.74
N ASP A 34 39.48 28.72 -4.76
CA ASP A 34 40.68 28.01 -4.29
C ASP A 34 41.09 26.84 -5.19
N GLY A 35 40.40 26.60 -6.31
CA GLY A 35 40.72 25.57 -7.31
C GLY A 35 40.26 24.15 -6.96
N ARG A 36 39.66 23.96 -5.79
CA ARG A 36 39.08 22.68 -5.35
C ARG A 36 37.74 22.41 -6.02
N ARG A 37 37.44 21.15 -6.37
CA ARG A 37 36.12 20.80 -6.95
C ARG A 37 35.03 20.75 -5.88
N LEU A 38 33.83 21.24 -6.22
CA LEU A 38 32.69 21.31 -5.31
C LEU A 38 32.27 19.94 -4.77
N ARG A 39 32.51 18.85 -5.52
CA ARG A 39 32.35 17.47 -5.06
C ARG A 39 33.00 17.16 -3.74
N HIS A 40 34.26 17.52 -3.60
CA HIS A 40 35.02 17.17 -2.41
C HIS A 40 34.52 17.98 -1.21
N VAL A 41 34.17 19.24 -1.44
CA VAL A 41 33.61 20.13 -0.41
C VAL A 41 32.24 19.64 0.06
N ASN A 42 31.34 19.30 -0.86
CA ASN A 42 30.02 18.78 -0.53
C ASN A 42 30.09 17.43 0.17
N ASN A 43 31.01 16.54 -0.24
CA ASN A 43 31.20 15.25 0.41
C ASN A 43 31.71 15.41 1.85
N GLU A 44 32.65 16.32 2.10
CA GLU A 44 33.12 16.62 3.46
C GLU A 44 32.02 17.21 4.32
N LYS A 45 31.23 18.15 3.77
CA LYS A 45 30.08 18.73 4.47
C LYS A 45 29.06 17.66 4.83
N ARG A 46 28.70 16.81 3.87
CA ARG A 46 27.77 15.69 4.08
C ARG A 46 28.30 14.69 5.12
N LEU A 47 29.60 14.40 5.10
CA LEU A 47 30.21 13.51 6.09
C LEU A 47 30.20 14.12 7.49
N LYS A 48 30.43 15.43 7.60
CA LYS A 48 30.35 16.17 8.86
C LYS A 48 28.93 16.17 9.41
N GLU A 49 27.94 16.53 8.59
CA GLU A 49 26.52 16.48 8.96
C GLU A 49 26.08 15.07 9.36
N TRP A 50 26.58 14.03 8.68
CA TRP A 50 26.29 12.64 9.03
C TRP A 50 26.83 12.27 10.41
N LYS A 51 28.06 12.68 10.73
CA LYS A 51 28.65 12.47 12.06
C LYS A 51 27.92 13.26 13.15
N GLU A 52 27.56 14.50 12.89
CA GLU A 52 26.80 15.34 13.83
C GLU A 52 25.39 14.76 14.10
N ASN A 53 24.77 14.14 13.10
CA ASN A 53 23.46 13.52 13.22
C ASN A 53 23.51 12.09 13.80
N GLU A 54 24.67 11.59 14.20
CA GLU A 54 24.82 10.23 14.70
C GLU A 54 24.07 10.00 16.01
N GLU A 55 24.10 10.96 16.93
CA GLU A 55 23.37 10.87 18.20
C GLU A 55 21.85 10.83 17.99
N ALA A 56 21.32 11.69 17.13
CA ALA A 56 19.90 11.68 16.80
C ALA A 56 19.49 10.42 16.04
N ARG A 57 20.38 9.86 15.20
CA ARG A 57 20.17 8.57 14.53
C ARG A 57 20.10 7.42 15.53
N LYS A 58 21.03 7.38 16.50
CA LYS A 58 21.04 6.39 17.58
C LYS A 58 19.76 6.48 18.43
N LEU A 59 19.35 7.68 18.82
CA LEU A 59 18.12 7.88 19.60
C LEU A 59 16.86 7.49 18.82
N ALA A 60 16.82 7.76 17.52
CA ALA A 60 15.71 7.33 16.65
C ALA A 60 15.65 5.80 16.52
N LEU A 61 16.81 5.14 16.40
CA LEU A 61 16.93 3.67 16.37
C LEU A 61 16.48 3.06 17.69
N GLU A 62 16.92 3.60 18.82
CA GLU A 62 16.50 3.13 20.15
C GLU A 62 15.00 3.28 20.34
N LYS A 63 14.42 4.43 19.97
CA LYS A 63 12.97 4.65 20.02
C LYS A 63 12.20 3.68 19.12
N LEU A 64 12.73 3.40 17.93
CA LEU A 64 12.14 2.42 17.02
C LEU A 64 12.18 1.03 17.65
N GLN A 65 13.32 0.60 18.17
CA GLN A 65 13.48 -0.68 18.85
C GLN A 65 12.53 -0.80 20.05
N GLN A 66 12.43 0.24 20.87
CA GLN A 66 11.49 0.30 21.99
C GLN A 66 10.04 0.21 21.53
N SER A 67 9.69 0.86 20.41
CA SER A 67 8.34 0.78 19.85
C SER A 67 8.02 -0.62 19.30
N LEU A 68 9.00 -1.28 18.68
CA LEU A 68 8.88 -2.64 18.18
C LEU A 68 8.78 -3.65 19.32
N SER A 69 9.56 -3.50 20.39
CA SER A 69 9.49 -4.37 21.57
C SER A 69 8.22 -4.14 22.39
N ALA A 70 7.73 -2.89 22.47
CA ALA A 70 6.48 -2.56 23.14
C ALA A 70 5.25 -3.04 22.37
N HIS A 71 5.35 -3.16 21.04
CA HIS A 71 4.27 -3.70 20.22
C HIS A 71 4.21 -5.22 20.36
N LYS A 72 3.43 -5.70 21.33
CA LYS A 72 3.10 -7.11 21.42
C LYS A 72 2.29 -7.49 20.17
N PRO A 73 2.69 -8.54 19.41
CA PRO A 73 1.90 -8.96 18.27
C PRO A 73 0.47 -9.25 18.73
N PRO A 74 -0.55 -8.96 17.89
CA PRO A 74 -1.92 -9.29 18.25
C PRO A 74 -1.96 -10.76 18.66
N LYS A 75 -2.59 -11.04 19.81
CA LYS A 75 -2.77 -12.42 20.26
C LYS A 75 -3.43 -13.16 19.11
N GLN A 76 -2.78 -14.22 18.63
CA GLN A 76 -3.41 -15.11 17.68
C GLN A 76 -4.67 -15.64 18.36
N VAL A 77 -5.83 -15.31 17.80
CA VAL A 77 -7.09 -15.83 18.28
C VAL A 77 -7.24 -17.17 17.58
N ASP A 78 -7.10 -18.25 18.35
CA ASP A 78 -7.34 -19.59 17.84
C ASP A 78 -8.81 -19.70 17.41
N PHE A 79 -9.05 -20.38 16.29
CA PHE A 79 -10.39 -20.64 15.81
C PHE A 79 -11.09 -21.62 16.76
N ASP A 80 -12.20 -21.20 17.35
CA ASP A 80 -13.04 -22.03 18.21
C ASP A 80 -14.00 -22.85 17.33
N GLU A 81 -13.57 -24.08 17.03
CA GLU A 81 -14.32 -25.03 16.19
C GLU A 81 -15.68 -25.40 16.80
N ASP A 82 -15.74 -25.59 18.13
CA ASP A 82 -16.96 -25.99 18.81
C ASP A 82 -18.02 -24.88 18.74
N LYS A 83 -17.59 -23.63 18.93
CA LYS A 83 -18.47 -22.47 18.77
C LYS A 83 -18.99 -22.37 17.34
N TYR A 84 -18.11 -22.51 16.35
CA TYR A 84 -18.48 -22.46 14.93
C TYR A 84 -19.49 -23.55 14.55
N GLN A 85 -19.25 -24.79 14.99
CA GLN A 85 -20.14 -25.90 14.73
C GLN A 85 -21.52 -25.68 15.37
N SER A 86 -21.56 -25.15 16.60
CA SER A 86 -22.82 -24.80 17.27
C SER A 86 -23.62 -23.73 16.51
N GLU A 87 -22.93 -22.82 15.83
CA GLU A 87 -23.53 -21.72 15.06
C GLU A 87 -24.08 -22.24 13.74
N LEU A 88 -23.35 -23.13 13.07
CA LEU A 88 -23.81 -23.89 11.90
C LEU A 88 -25.11 -24.65 12.19
N ASP A 89 -25.14 -25.41 13.29
CA ASP A 89 -26.31 -26.19 13.69
C ASP A 89 -27.53 -25.30 13.97
N LYS A 90 -27.33 -24.13 14.58
CA LYS A 90 -28.40 -23.14 14.83
C LYS A 90 -28.93 -22.56 13.53
N VAL A 91 -28.04 -22.19 12.61
CA VAL A 91 -28.42 -21.69 11.28
C VAL A 91 -29.24 -22.75 10.55
N GLN A 92 -28.79 -24.00 10.55
CA GLN A 92 -29.53 -25.10 9.93
C GLN A 92 -30.91 -25.29 10.55
N LYS A 93 -31.04 -25.30 11.87
CA LYS A 93 -32.34 -25.42 12.56
C LYS A 93 -33.29 -24.27 12.22
N ASN A 94 -32.81 -23.03 12.28
CA ASN A 94 -33.63 -21.86 11.98
C ASN A 94 -34.13 -21.85 10.53
N THR A 95 -33.28 -22.28 9.58
CA THR A 95 -33.69 -22.40 8.17
C THR A 95 -34.76 -23.48 7.97
N LEU A 96 -34.60 -24.65 8.61
CA LEU A 96 -35.58 -25.73 8.56
C LEU A 96 -36.91 -25.30 9.16
N GLU A 97 -36.89 -24.68 10.34
CA GLU A 97 -38.11 -24.18 11.00
C GLU A 97 -38.82 -23.12 10.15
N SER A 98 -38.07 -22.18 9.55
CA SER A 98 -38.64 -21.16 8.67
C SER A 98 -39.35 -21.77 7.45
N VAL A 99 -38.76 -22.80 6.85
CA VAL A 99 -39.34 -23.52 5.71
C VAL A 99 -40.57 -24.31 6.14
N GLU A 100 -40.52 -25.01 7.28
CA GLU A 100 -41.64 -25.78 7.82
C GLU A 100 -42.83 -24.85 8.14
N MET A 101 -42.58 -23.71 8.78
CA MET A 101 -43.60 -22.70 9.03
C MET A 101 -44.19 -22.18 7.73
N GLY A 102 -43.37 -21.90 6.71
CA GLY A 102 -43.84 -21.50 5.38
C GLY A 102 -44.75 -22.54 4.72
N LEU A 103 -44.36 -23.82 4.77
CA LEU A 103 -45.16 -24.94 4.26
C LEU A 103 -46.48 -25.09 5.03
N LYS A 104 -46.46 -25.03 6.37
CA LYS A 104 -47.68 -25.07 7.21
C LYS A 104 -48.64 -23.92 6.90
N HIS A 105 -48.11 -22.71 6.71
CA HIS A 105 -48.93 -21.57 6.30
C HIS A 105 -49.53 -21.78 4.91
N LEU A 106 -48.79 -22.37 3.96
CA LEU A 106 -49.31 -22.72 2.64
C LEU A 106 -50.41 -23.77 2.71
N THR A 107 -50.21 -24.87 3.45
CA THR A 107 -51.23 -25.93 3.59
C THR A 107 -52.50 -25.43 4.28
N ASN A 108 -52.37 -24.62 5.33
CA ASN A 108 -53.50 -24.04 6.03
C ASN A 108 -54.24 -23.00 5.17
N ASN A 109 -53.53 -22.25 4.33
CA ASN A 109 -54.12 -21.32 3.37
C ASN A 109 -54.83 -22.05 2.21
N THR A 110 -54.30 -23.19 1.73
CA THR A 110 -54.97 -24.04 0.71
C THR A 110 -56.28 -24.62 1.25
N ASN A 111 -56.32 -25.06 2.51
CA ASN A 111 -57.54 -25.58 3.15
C ASN A 111 -58.61 -24.51 3.36
N ASN A 112 -58.22 -23.25 3.56
CA ASN A 112 -59.14 -22.12 3.73
C ASN A 112 -59.63 -21.50 2.40
N ASN A 113 -58.94 -21.72 1.28
CA ASN A 113 -59.27 -21.15 -0.03
C ASN A 113 -60.21 -22.01 -0.92
N ASN A 114 -60.73 -23.14 -0.43
CA ASN A 114 -61.76 -23.90 -1.14
C ASN A 114 -63.17 -23.28 -1.08
N ASN A 115 -63.32 -22.12 -0.42
CA ASN A 115 -64.51 -21.27 -0.49
C ASN A 115 -64.08 -19.82 -0.66
N ASN A 116 -63.74 -19.39 -1.88
CA ASN A 116 -64.18 -18.12 -2.48
C ASN A 116 -63.45 -17.82 -3.80
N ASN A 117 -64.27 -17.44 -4.77
CA ASN A 117 -63.96 -17.12 -6.15
C ASN A 117 -63.09 -15.84 -6.28
N THR A 118 -62.07 -15.88 -7.13
CA THR A 118 -61.34 -14.76 -7.78
C THR A 118 -60.91 -13.54 -6.93
N LYS A 119 -59.60 -13.38 -6.73
CA LYS A 119 -58.86 -12.19 -7.21
C LYS A 119 -57.35 -12.39 -7.07
N THR A 120 -56.69 -12.28 -8.21
CA THR A 120 -55.26 -12.12 -8.37
C THR A 120 -54.77 -10.89 -7.60
N VAL A 121 -53.84 -11.09 -6.66
CA VAL A 121 -52.90 -10.04 -6.24
C VAL A 121 -51.52 -10.66 -6.21
N ASN A 122 -50.77 -10.42 -7.28
CA ASN A 122 -49.34 -10.66 -7.33
C ASN A 122 -48.69 -9.82 -6.24
N ASN A 123 -48.30 -10.43 -5.12
CA ASN A 123 -47.39 -9.79 -4.19
C ASN A 123 -45.96 -10.27 -4.51
N SER A 124 -45.41 -9.69 -5.58
CA SER A 124 -43.98 -9.75 -5.86
C SER A 124 -43.26 -8.89 -4.83
N ASN A 125 -42.96 -9.45 -3.66
CA ASN A 125 -41.97 -8.87 -2.75
C ASN A 125 -40.60 -9.42 -3.12
N ASN A 126 -40.05 -8.85 -4.19
CA ASN A 126 -38.63 -8.84 -4.48
C ASN A 126 -37.91 -8.08 -3.37
N ASN A 127 -37.47 -8.76 -2.32
CA ASN A 127 -36.42 -8.23 -1.46
C ASN A 127 -35.06 -8.63 -2.02
N ASN A 128 -34.67 -7.88 -3.05
CA ASN A 128 -33.28 -7.67 -3.41
C ASN A 128 -32.56 -7.02 -2.22
N ASN A 129 -31.85 -7.81 -1.43
CA ASN A 129 -30.76 -7.27 -0.63
C ASN A 129 -29.51 -7.18 -1.51
N ASN A 130 -29.49 -6.11 -2.30
CA ASN A 130 -28.26 -5.51 -2.79
C ASN A 130 -27.38 -5.17 -1.59
N THR A 131 -26.44 -6.05 -1.25
CA THR A 131 -25.25 -5.65 -0.51
C THR A 131 -24.35 -4.93 -1.49
N SER A 132 -24.62 -3.64 -1.68
CA SER A 132 -23.64 -2.70 -2.19
C SER A 132 -22.47 -2.65 -1.19
N LYS A 133 -21.50 -3.54 -1.38
CA LYS A 133 -20.15 -3.28 -0.92
C LYS A 133 -19.51 -2.37 -1.96
N ASN A 134 -19.73 -1.08 -1.77
CA ASN A 134 -18.84 -0.05 -2.27
C ASN A 134 -17.43 -0.39 -1.74
N THR A 135 -16.62 -1.04 -2.57
CA THR A 135 -15.18 -0.99 -2.43
C THR A 135 -14.73 0.40 -2.86
N PRO A 136 -13.97 1.16 -2.06
CA PRO A 136 -13.30 2.34 -2.55
C PRO A 136 -12.22 1.88 -3.54
N THR A 137 -12.51 2.01 -4.83
CA THR A 137 -11.53 1.96 -5.91
C THR A 137 -10.66 3.21 -5.79
N THR A 138 -9.57 3.13 -5.04
CA THR A 138 -8.54 4.18 -5.03
C THR A 138 -7.72 4.04 -6.31
N THR A 139 -8.19 4.66 -7.40
CA THR A 139 -7.31 5.08 -8.49
C THR A 139 -6.34 6.12 -7.97
N THR A 140 -5.18 5.69 -7.51
CA THR A 140 -4.00 6.57 -7.45
C THR A 140 -3.21 6.37 -8.73
N THR A 141 -3.29 7.40 -9.53
CA THR A 141 -2.45 7.68 -10.68
C THR A 141 -0.98 7.41 -10.34
N THR A 142 -0.35 6.68 -11.23
CA THR A 142 1.06 6.32 -11.27
C THR A 142 1.98 7.51 -11.01
N THR A 143 2.51 7.58 -9.80
CA THR A 143 3.77 8.27 -9.51
C THR A 143 4.73 7.23 -8.97
N SER A 144 5.62 6.78 -9.85
CA SER A 144 6.71 5.87 -9.55
C SER A 144 7.70 6.53 -8.59
N ILE A 145 7.48 6.36 -7.29
CA ILE A 145 8.50 6.50 -6.26
C ILE A 145 8.45 5.20 -5.48
N SER A 146 9.22 4.22 -5.97
CA SER A 146 9.51 3.00 -5.25
C SER A 146 10.08 3.36 -3.88
N LYS A 147 9.30 3.13 -2.82
CA LYS A 147 9.87 3.09 -1.48
C LYS A 147 10.91 1.97 -1.48
N PRO A 148 12.18 2.23 -1.13
CA PRO A 148 13.09 1.12 -0.91
C PRO A 148 12.49 0.31 0.25
N THR A 149 12.25 -0.97 0.02
CA THR A 149 12.15 -1.94 1.11
C THR A 149 13.46 -1.82 1.87
N ILE A 150 13.46 -1.03 2.94
CA ILE A 150 14.54 -1.01 3.91
C ILE A 150 14.44 -2.37 4.58
N GLY A 151 15.16 -3.34 4.04
CA GLY A 151 15.59 -4.50 4.81
C GLY A 151 16.24 -3.92 6.05
N LEU A 152 15.58 -4.11 7.20
CA LEU A 152 16.05 -3.66 8.49
C LEU A 152 17.22 -4.56 8.88
N ILE A 153 18.35 -4.39 8.20
CA ILE A 153 19.64 -4.89 8.65
C ILE A 153 20.01 -3.95 9.78
N LEU A 154 19.64 -4.32 11.00
CA LEU A 154 20.19 -3.72 12.19
C LEU A 154 21.64 -4.24 12.26
N PRO A 155 22.66 -3.40 12.03
CA PRO A 155 24.04 -3.83 12.22
C PRO A 155 24.22 -4.17 13.70
N ASP A 156 24.60 -5.42 13.96
CA ASP A 156 24.91 -5.93 15.29
C ASP A 156 26.22 -5.29 15.76
N PHE A 157 26.10 -4.11 16.38
CA PHE A 157 27.18 -3.43 17.09
C PHE A 157 27.19 -3.87 18.56
N SER A 158 27.07 -5.18 18.81
CA SER A 158 27.54 -5.72 20.08
C SER A 158 29.06 -5.51 20.09
N ASP A 159 29.46 -4.41 20.73
CA ASP A 159 30.84 -4.11 21.11
C ASP A 159 31.36 -5.29 21.96
N ASP A 160 32.09 -6.21 21.33
CA ASP A 160 33.01 -7.12 22.01
C ASP A 160 34.18 -6.29 22.53
N GLU A 161 33.95 -5.59 23.65
CA GLU A 161 35.00 -5.03 24.51
C GLU A 161 35.73 -6.21 25.17
N ASP A 162 36.65 -6.84 24.44
CA ASP A 162 37.67 -7.71 25.03
C ASP A 162 38.71 -6.83 25.72
N GLU A 163 38.56 -6.66 27.04
CA GLU A 163 39.60 -6.20 27.94
C GLU A 163 40.79 -7.19 27.91
N GLU A 164 41.98 -6.70 27.52
CA GLU A 164 43.27 -7.26 27.97
C GLU A 164 44.31 -6.17 28.22
#